data_AF-A0A7S4CEV0-F1
#
_entry.id   AF-A0A7S4CEV0-F1
#
_cell.length_a   1.000
_cell.length_b   1.000
_cell.length_c   1.000
_cell.angle_alpha   90.00
_cell.angle_beta   90.00
_cell.angle_gamma   90.00
#
_symmetry.space_group_name_H-M   'P 1'
#
loop_
_entity.id
_entity.type
_entity.pdbx_description
1 polymer ?
#
loop_
_entity_poly.entity_id
_entity_poly.type
_entity_poly.pdbx_seq_one_letter_code
_entity_poly.pdbx_strand_id
1 'polypeptide(L)'
;AGASDEAVHALLMAFVSRPFQLEARPLFRAIAVQTGPQTHVFGFCMHHIIGDGWSLRVLTKEVVECYPRMERHEPLTWAPLEIQFADYALWEHESAASPETQAHLTYWQDALNGAPLECQVPPDFPRPTPMTNQGTTI
;
A
#
# COMPACT_ATOMS: atom_id res chain seq x y z
N ALA A 1 -30.15 -13.73 8.61
CA ALA A 1 -29.10 -14.23 9.53
C ALA A 1 -27.78 -13.62 9.06
N GLY A 2 -27.05 -12.94 9.95
CA GLY A 2 -25.76 -12.34 9.63
C GLY A 2 -24.69 -13.40 9.34
N ALA A 3 -23.67 -13.05 8.56
CA ALA A 3 -22.47 -13.87 8.49
C ALA A 3 -21.78 -13.92 9.86
N SER A 4 -21.27 -15.08 10.28
CA SER A 4 -20.49 -15.18 11.52
C SER A 4 -19.16 -14.43 11.38
N ASP A 5 -18.63 -13.91 12.49
CA ASP A 5 -17.35 -13.17 12.52
C ASP A 5 -16.20 -13.99 11.90
N GLU A 6 -16.19 -15.30 12.11
CA GLU A 6 -15.21 -16.22 11.53
C GLU A 6 -15.33 -16.30 10.00
N ALA A 7 -16.55 -16.38 9.47
CA ALA A 7 -16.77 -16.41 8.03
C ALA A 7 -16.37 -15.07 7.37
N VAL A 8 -16.65 -13.95 8.04
CA VAL A 8 -16.23 -12.62 7.58
C VAL A 8 -14.71 -12.50 7.60
N HIS A 9 -14.05 -12.94 8.68
CA HIS A 9 -12.61 -12.93 8.77
C HIS A 9 -11.96 -13.79 7.68
N ALA A 10 -12.41 -15.02 7.48
CA ALA A 10 -11.91 -15.91 6.43
C ALA A 10 -12.09 -15.30 5.02
N LEU A 11 -13.23 -14.66 4.77
CA LEU A 11 -13.49 -13.93 3.52
C LEU A 11 -12.50 -12.77 3.32
N LEU A 12 -12.26 -11.98 4.36
CA LEU A 12 -11.31 -10.86 4.30
C LEU A 12 -9.88 -11.36 4.10
N MET A 13 -9.47 -12.45 4.77
CA MET A 13 -8.15 -13.04 4.60
C MET A 13 -7.93 -13.57 3.18
N ALA A 14 -8.92 -14.26 2.61
CA ALA A 14 -8.86 -14.67 1.21
C ALA A 14 -8.80 -13.46 0.26
N PHE A 15 -9.52 -12.38 0.58
CA PHE A 15 -9.54 -11.14 -0.20
C PHE A 15 -8.19 -10.41 -0.21
N VAL A 16 -7.53 -10.26 0.94
CA VAL A 16 -6.23 -9.56 1.04
C VAL A 16 -5.06 -10.42 0.57
N SER A 17 -5.16 -11.75 0.71
CA SER A 17 -4.10 -12.68 0.30
C SER A 17 -4.05 -12.94 -1.19
N ARG A 18 -5.11 -12.56 -1.94
CA ARG A 18 -5.11 -12.71 -3.40
C ARG A 18 -4.06 -11.79 -4.02
N PRO A 19 -3.06 -12.32 -4.74
CA PRO A 19 -2.01 -11.49 -5.32
C PRO A 19 -2.57 -10.51 -6.36
N PHE A 20 -1.85 -9.41 -6.54
CA PHE A 20 -2.06 -8.50 -7.67
C PHE A 20 -1.13 -8.91 -8.81
N GLN A 21 -1.64 -8.86 -10.04
CA GLN A 21 -0.81 -8.90 -11.24
C GLN A 21 -0.45 -7.46 -11.58
N LEU A 22 0.83 -7.10 -11.55
CA LEU A 22 1.27 -5.69 -11.63
C LEU A 22 0.93 -5.04 -12.97
N GLU A 23 0.90 -5.85 -14.03
CA GLU A 23 0.54 -5.44 -15.38
C GLU A 23 -0.98 -5.26 -15.54
N ALA A 24 -1.79 -5.86 -14.67
CA ALA A 24 -3.24 -5.82 -14.71
C ALA A 24 -3.78 -4.73 -13.78
N ARG A 25 -4.41 -3.71 -14.36
CA ARG A 25 -5.09 -2.64 -13.61
C ARG A 25 -6.53 -3.04 -13.27
N PRO A 26 -7.09 -2.59 -12.12
CA PRO A 26 -6.47 -1.74 -11.08
C PRO A 26 -5.70 -2.51 -10.00
N LEU A 27 -4.65 -1.90 -9.44
CA LEU A 27 -3.90 -2.42 -8.28
C LEU A 27 -4.57 -2.11 -6.93
N PHE A 28 -5.88 -1.98 -6.96
CA PHE A 28 -6.75 -1.66 -5.84
C PHE A 28 -8.02 -2.51 -5.93
N ARG A 29 -8.50 -3.02 -4.79
CA ARG A 29 -9.77 -3.73 -4.68
C ARG A 29 -10.47 -3.28 -3.40
N ALA A 30 -11.80 -3.29 -3.42
CA ALA A 30 -12.63 -3.09 -2.24
C ALA A 30 -13.70 -4.18 -2.13
N ILE A 31 -14.16 -4.44 -0.92
CA ILE A 31 -15.26 -5.35 -0.60
C ILE A 31 -16.12 -4.71 0.49
N ALA A 32 -17.44 -4.84 0.34
CA ALA A 32 -18.40 -4.51 1.37
C ALA A 32 -19.19 -5.79 1.70
N VAL A 33 -19.19 -6.18 2.97
CA VAL A 33 -19.84 -7.40 3.45
C VAL A 33 -20.95 -7.00 4.41
N GLN A 34 -22.19 -7.36 4.09
CA GLN A 34 -23.29 -7.19 5.02
C GLN A 34 -23.25 -8.28 6.08
N THR A 35 -23.00 -7.90 7.33
CA THR A 35 -22.92 -8.82 8.48
C THR A 35 -24.22 -8.85 9.29
N GLY A 36 -25.17 -7.97 9.00
CA GLY A 36 -26.48 -7.91 9.65
C GLY A 36 -27.39 -6.85 9.02
N PRO A 37 -28.59 -6.61 9.58
CA PRO A 37 -29.55 -5.69 8.99
C PRO A 37 -29.04 -4.24 8.86
N GLN A 38 -28.17 -3.82 9.78
CA GLN A 38 -27.56 -2.48 9.79
C GLN A 38 -26.04 -2.53 10.05
N THR A 39 -25.44 -3.71 9.98
CA THR A 39 -23.99 -3.89 10.21
C THR A 39 -23.32 -4.33 8.93
N HIS A 40 -22.25 -3.64 8.60
CA HIS A 40 -21.46 -3.87 7.41
C HIS A 40 -19.98 -3.82 7.77
N VAL A 41 -19.18 -4.62 7.10
CA VAL A 41 -17.73 -4.54 7.13
C VAL A 41 -17.24 -4.09 5.76
N PHE A 42 -16.53 -2.99 5.73
CA PHE A 42 -15.88 -2.47 4.54
C PHE A 42 -14.38 -2.74 4.63
N GLY A 43 -13.84 -3.37 3.59
CA GLY A 43 -12.41 -3.65 3.47
C GLY A 43 -11.90 -3.20 2.11
N PHE A 44 -10.66 -2.75 2.06
CA PHE A 44 -9.97 -2.49 0.81
C PHE A 44 -8.51 -2.94 0.90
N CYS A 45 -7.95 -3.25 -0.25
CA CYS A 45 -6.59 -3.75 -0.39
C CYS A 45 -5.96 -3.08 -1.61
N MET A 46 -4.74 -2.61 -1.47
CA MET A 46 -3.97 -1.99 -2.54
C MET A 46 -2.57 -2.57 -2.59
N HIS A 47 -1.98 -2.63 -3.78
CA HIS A 47 -0.56 -2.94 -3.90
C HIS A 47 0.27 -1.75 -3.39
N HIS A 48 1.30 -2.01 -2.59
CA HIS A 48 2.12 -0.95 -1.96
C HIS A 48 2.90 -0.08 -2.97
N ILE A 49 2.91 -0.46 -4.25
CA ILE A 49 3.50 0.33 -5.34
C ILE A 49 2.67 1.57 -5.71
N ILE A 50 1.36 1.58 -5.38
CA ILE A 50 0.45 2.70 -5.70
C ILE A 50 0.07 3.53 -4.47
N GLY A 51 0.66 3.24 -3.31
CA GLY A 51 0.34 3.95 -2.08
C GLY A 51 1.14 3.43 -0.89
N ASP A 52 1.23 4.28 0.12
CA ASP A 52 1.91 4.04 1.38
C ASP A 52 0.97 4.25 2.59
N GLY A 53 1.51 4.17 3.80
CA GLY A 53 0.75 4.42 5.02
C GLY A 53 0.11 5.80 5.09
N TRP A 54 0.71 6.81 4.46
CA TRP A 54 0.13 8.16 4.40
C TRP A 54 -1.06 8.21 3.43
N SER A 55 -0.89 7.59 2.27
CA SER A 55 -1.91 7.46 1.22
C SER A 55 -3.17 6.78 1.75
N LEU A 56 -3.01 5.71 2.54
CA LEU A 56 -4.12 5.01 3.18
C LEU A 56 -4.95 5.94 4.10
N ARG A 57 -4.28 6.83 4.84
CA ARG A 57 -4.95 7.80 5.72
C ARG A 57 -5.74 8.84 4.93
N VAL A 58 -5.18 9.35 3.84
CA VAL A 58 -5.87 10.30 2.94
C VAL A 58 -7.11 9.63 2.35
N LEU A 59 -6.95 8.44 1.75
CA LEU A 59 -8.05 7.68 1.17
C LEU A 59 -9.18 7.40 2.19
N THR A 60 -8.83 6.96 3.39
CA THR A 60 -9.82 6.67 4.45
C THR A 60 -10.60 7.92 4.84
N LYS A 61 -9.91 9.06 4.98
CA LYS A 61 -10.55 10.35 5.28
C LYS A 61 -11.52 10.74 4.17
N GLU A 62 -11.10 10.63 2.92
CA GLU A 62 -11.94 10.97 1.76
C GLU A 62 -13.16 10.06 1.68
N VAL A 63 -13.02 8.74 1.83
CA VAL A 63 -14.15 7.80 1.83
C VAL A 63 -15.20 8.18 2.89
N VAL A 64 -14.77 8.50 4.11
CA VAL A 64 -15.66 8.90 5.22
C VAL A 64 -16.34 10.25 4.94
N GLU A 65 -15.66 11.18 4.26
CA GLU A 65 -16.24 12.48 3.88
C GLU A 65 -17.21 12.36 2.70
N CYS A 66 -16.87 11.55 1.70
CA CYS A 66 -17.65 11.37 0.46
C CYS A 66 -18.96 10.63 0.70
N TYR A 67 -18.91 9.56 1.49
CA TYR A 67 -20.03 8.65 1.65
C TYR A 67 -21.35 9.34 2.07
N PRO A 68 -21.42 10.15 3.15
CA PRO A 68 -22.66 10.81 3.53
C PRO A 68 -23.12 11.89 2.54
N ARG A 69 -22.19 12.54 1.83
CA ARG A 69 -22.53 13.52 0.78
C ARG A 69 -23.21 12.82 -0.41
N MET A 70 -22.70 11.65 -0.80
CA MET A 70 -23.31 10.83 -1.84
C MET A 70 -24.72 10.39 -1.48
N GLU A 71 -24.97 9.99 -0.22
CA GLU A 71 -26.32 9.64 0.24
C GLU A 71 -27.30 10.82 0.19
N ARG A 72 -26.80 12.05 0.37
CA ARG A 72 -27.60 13.28 0.28
C ARG A 72 -27.72 13.84 -1.15
N HIS A 73 -27.15 13.14 -2.13
CA HIS A 73 -27.04 13.60 -3.52
C HIS A 73 -26.34 14.97 -3.64
N GLU A 74 -25.44 15.28 -2.71
CA GLU A 74 -24.61 16.48 -2.77
C GLU A 74 -23.49 16.28 -3.81
N PRO A 75 -23.12 17.33 -4.56
CA PRO A 75 -22.03 17.24 -5.53
C PRO A 75 -20.69 17.02 -4.82
N LEU A 76 -19.94 16.02 -5.30
CA LEU A 76 -18.56 15.77 -4.90
C LEU A 76 -17.62 16.63 -5.75
N THR A 77 -17.42 17.88 -5.37
CA THR A 77 -16.49 18.79 -6.06
C THR A 77 -15.27 19.06 -5.20
N TRP A 78 -14.11 18.62 -5.67
CA TRP A 78 -12.81 19.05 -5.15
C TRP A 78 -12.07 19.86 -6.20
N ALA A 79 -11.21 20.76 -5.73
CA ALA A 79 -10.20 21.32 -6.60
C ALA A 79 -9.32 20.16 -7.12
N PRO A 80 -9.02 20.11 -8.43
CA PRO A 80 -8.12 19.09 -8.95
C PRO A 80 -6.77 19.20 -8.25
N LEU A 81 -6.13 18.07 -7.93
CA LEU A 81 -4.78 18.07 -7.37
C LEU A 81 -3.82 18.64 -8.43
N GLU A 82 -3.14 19.73 -8.09
CA GLU A 82 -2.20 20.42 -8.99
C GLU A 82 -1.03 19.54 -9.41
N ILE A 83 -0.67 18.56 -8.56
CA ILE A 83 0.43 17.62 -8.77
C ILE A 83 -0.16 16.21 -8.75
N GLN A 84 0.05 15.47 -9.84
CA GLN A 84 -0.25 14.04 -9.94
C GLN A 84 1.00 13.23 -9.64
N PHE A 85 0.83 11.95 -9.29
CA PHE A 85 1.97 11.07 -9.01
C PHE A 85 2.94 10.93 -10.20
N ALA A 86 2.44 11.04 -11.44
CA ALA A 86 3.29 11.05 -12.63
C ALA A 86 4.22 12.26 -12.68
N ASP A 87 3.74 13.44 -12.25
CA ASP A 87 4.54 14.66 -12.17
C ASP A 87 5.63 14.52 -11.11
N TYR A 88 5.29 13.94 -9.95
CA TYR A 88 6.27 13.62 -8.91
C TYR A 88 7.36 12.65 -9.41
N ALA A 89 6.97 11.58 -10.10
CA ALA A 89 7.91 10.58 -10.61
C ALA A 89 8.86 11.18 -11.67
N LEU A 90 8.35 12.06 -12.53
CA LEU A 90 9.18 12.78 -13.49
C LEU A 90 10.16 13.73 -12.79
N TRP A 91 9.66 14.51 -11.82
CA TRP A 91 10.50 15.41 -11.03
C TRP A 91 11.62 14.68 -10.28
N GLU A 92 11.32 13.53 -9.67
CA GLU A 92 12.32 12.70 -8.98
C GLU A 92 13.40 12.21 -9.95
N HIS A 93 12.99 11.73 -11.13
CA HIS A 93 13.91 11.27 -12.18
C HIS A 93 14.84 12.38 -12.65
N GLU A 94 14.30 13.55 -12.95
CA GLU A 94 15.07 14.72 -13.40
C GLU A 94 16.01 15.24 -12.30
N SER A 95 15.58 15.16 -11.03
CA SER A 95 16.35 15.60 -9.86
C SER A 95 17.48 14.66 -9.47
N ALA A 96 17.56 13.46 -10.06
CA ALA A 96 18.60 12.48 -9.74
C ALA A 96 20.03 12.99 -9.98
N ALA A 97 20.22 13.87 -10.96
CA ALA A 97 21.51 14.49 -11.28
C ALA A 97 21.76 15.82 -10.54
N SER A 98 20.84 16.25 -9.66
CA SER A 98 20.98 17.51 -8.94
C SER A 98 22.20 17.50 -8.01
N PRO A 99 22.87 18.66 -7.78
CA PRO A 99 24.00 18.74 -6.85
C PRO A 99 23.66 18.25 -5.44
N GLU A 100 22.42 18.49 -4.98
CA GLU A 100 21.92 18.02 -3.69
C GLU A 100 21.82 16.49 -3.64
N THR A 101 21.19 15.87 -4.64
CA THR A 101 21.10 14.40 -4.72
C THR A 101 22.49 13.76 -4.81
N GLN A 102 23.43 14.37 -5.53
CA GLN A 102 24.81 13.88 -5.60
C GLN A 102 25.56 14.01 -4.26
N ALA A 103 25.30 15.07 -3.49
CA ALA A 103 25.83 15.23 -2.14
C ALA A 103 25.28 14.16 -1.19
N HIS A 104 23.96 13.88 -1.24
CA HIS A 104 23.36 12.79 -0.48
C HIS A 104 23.94 11.42 -0.88
N LEU A 105 24.13 11.17 -2.18
CA LEU A 105 24.74 9.94 -2.67
C LEU A 105 26.15 9.74 -2.10
N THR A 106 26.99 10.78 -2.18
CA THR A 106 28.36 10.76 -1.62
C THR A 106 28.33 10.46 -0.13
N TYR A 107 27.47 11.16 0.63
CA TYR A 107 27.32 10.93 2.07
C TYR A 107 26.94 9.47 2.38
N TRP A 108 25.96 8.90 1.67
CA TRP A 108 25.51 7.53 1.94
C TRP A 108 26.55 6.48 1.54
N GLN A 109 27.33 6.73 0.48
CA GLN A 109 28.46 5.87 0.12
C GLN A 109 29.51 5.83 1.24
N ASP A 110 29.86 6.98 1.80
CA ASP A 110 30.82 7.07 2.90
C ASP A 110 30.25 6.46 4.19
N ALA A 111 29.00 6.77 4.54
CA ALA A 111 28.36 6.30 5.76
C ALA A 111 28.13 4.78 5.78
N LEU A 112 27.88 4.18 4.61
CA LEU A 112 27.68 2.74 4.45
C LEU A 112 28.97 2.00 4.04
N ASN A 113 30.10 2.71 3.94
CA ASN A 113 31.37 2.10 3.58
C ASN A 113 31.77 1.04 4.62
N GLY A 114 31.99 -0.19 4.16
CA GLY A 114 32.32 -1.32 5.04
C GLY A 114 31.14 -1.88 5.84
N ALA A 115 29.90 -1.43 5.59
CA ALA A 115 28.72 -2.03 6.19
C ALA A 115 28.60 -3.51 5.77
N PRO A 116 28.16 -4.41 6.68
CA PRO A 116 27.97 -5.80 6.34
C PRO A 116 26.85 -5.95 5.31
N LEU A 117 27.04 -6.83 4.33
CA LEU A 117 26.03 -7.14 3.31
C LEU A 117 24.79 -7.83 3.90
N GLU A 118 24.95 -8.47 5.05
CA GLU A 118 23.89 -9.19 5.74
C GLU A 118 23.78 -8.74 7.19
N CYS A 119 22.53 -8.58 7.64
CA CYS A 119 22.26 -8.38 9.05
C CYS A 119 22.56 -9.68 9.81
N GLN A 120 23.44 -9.61 10.81
CA GLN A 120 23.84 -10.76 11.62
C GLN A 120 22.83 -11.04 12.73
N VAL A 121 21.59 -11.34 12.35
CA VAL A 121 20.58 -11.85 13.27
C VAL A 121 20.60 -13.36 13.19
N PRO A 122 20.72 -14.09 14.32
CA PRO A 122 20.61 -15.55 14.32
C PRO A 122 19.29 -15.97 13.68
N PRO A 123 19.30 -16.70 12.56
CA PRO A 123 18.06 -17.08 11.92
C PRO A 123 17.52 -18.36 12.56
N ASP A 124 16.20 -18.47 12.69
CA ASP A 124 15.56 -19.72 13.13
C ASP A 124 15.73 -20.85 12.08
N PHE A 125 15.91 -20.49 10.81
CA PHE A 125 16.06 -21.41 9.68
C PHE A 125 17.17 -20.95 8.71
N PRO A 126 17.82 -21.88 7.98
CA PRO A 126 18.81 -21.50 6.97
C PRO A 126 18.17 -20.65 5.87
N ARG A 127 18.91 -19.64 5.38
CA ARG A 127 18.47 -18.82 4.25
C ARG A 127 18.38 -19.69 2.99
N PRO A 128 17.24 -19.70 2.26
CA PRO A 128 17.12 -20.50 1.04
C PRO A 128 18.11 -20.06 -0.03
N THR A 129 18.64 -21.04 -0.78
CA THR A 129 19.51 -20.84 -1.95
C THR A 129 18.87 -21.54 -3.16
N PRO A 130 18.41 -20.81 -4.20
CA PRO A 130 18.49 -19.36 -4.40
C PRO A 130 17.61 -18.59 -3.42
N MET A 131 17.97 -17.32 -3.18
CA MET A 131 17.20 -16.45 -2.31
C MET A 131 15.80 -16.26 -2.90
N THR A 132 14.77 -16.72 -2.19
CA THR A 132 13.37 -16.54 -2.57
C THR A 132 12.76 -15.43 -1.73
N ASN A 133 11.97 -14.53 -2.33
CA ASN A 133 11.15 -13.57 -1.58
C ASN A 133 9.91 -14.23 -0.92
N GLN A 134 9.83 -15.56 -0.94
CA GLN A 134 8.87 -16.31 -0.14
C GLN A 134 9.47 -16.50 1.24
N GLY A 135 8.97 -15.74 2.22
CA GLY A 135 9.15 -16.13 3.62
C GLY A 135 8.40 -17.44 3.84
N THR A 136 9.08 -18.46 4.33
CA THR A 136 8.39 -19.65 4.82
C THR A 136 7.70 -19.27 6.12
N THR A 137 6.44 -18.84 6.02
CA THR A 137 5.54 -18.72 7.17
C THR A 137 4.99 -20.12 7.45
N ILE A 138 5.05 -20.56 8.71
CA ILE A 138 4.30 -21.74 9.17
C ILE A 138 2.83 -21.35 9.28
#